data_AF-M1EB67-F1
#
_entry.id   AF-M1EB67-F1
#
_cell.length_a   1.000
_cell.length_b   1.000
_cell.length_c   1.000
_cell.angle_alpha   90.00
_cell.angle_beta   90.00
_cell.angle_gamma   90.00
#
_symmetry.space_group_name_H-M   'P 1'
#
loop_
_entity.id
_entity.type
_entity.pdbx_description
1 polymer ?
#
loop_
_entity_poly.entity_id
_entity_poly.type
_entity_poly.pdbx_seq_one_letter_code
_entity_poly.pdbx_strand_id
1 'polypeptide(L)'
;ITWLKRGGSLSDNVSLLFNGSLLLQNVSLEHEGTYVCTATNALGKAVATSVLHLLEQRHLDSKSVFPKDRKKHMLQVSNAGTDSSDPTGEPLPPEPFWELGNWTHCSATCGHSGARVQRPRCVLADGQEVSEALCQHLPKPLAGFQPCNIRDCPSRWFTSPWSECSVSCGEGFHSRQVTCKRTKANGTLQLMSPGACVPKERPPGRRPCSGHPCGQW
;
A
#
# COMPACT_ATOMS: atom_id res chain seq x y z
N ILE A 1 -8.37 -4.66 -7.10
CA ILE A 1 -7.29 -4.24 -8.01
C ILE A 1 -6.51 -5.50 -8.38
N THR A 2 -6.28 -5.74 -9.67
CA THR A 2 -5.52 -6.89 -10.18
C THR A 2 -4.38 -6.40 -11.05
N TRP A 3 -3.30 -7.18 -11.11
CA TRP A 3 -2.13 -6.89 -11.95
C TRP A 3 -1.90 -7.99 -12.97
N LEU A 4 -1.32 -7.63 -14.11
CA LEU A 4 -0.86 -8.57 -15.14
C LEU A 4 0.46 -8.05 -15.75
N LYS A 5 1.32 -8.97 -16.22
CA LYS A 5 2.51 -8.62 -17.03
C LYS A 5 2.21 -8.91 -18.50
N ARG A 6 2.33 -7.92 -19.39
CA ARG A 6 2.09 -8.10 -20.83
C ARG A 6 3.16 -9.05 -21.40
N GLY A 7 2.73 -10.21 -21.91
CA GLY A 7 3.63 -11.21 -22.50
C GLY A 7 4.05 -12.37 -21.59
N GLY A 8 3.48 -12.51 -20.37
CA GLY A 8 3.78 -13.66 -19.50
C GLY A 8 2.89 -13.73 -18.25
N SER A 9 3.15 -14.72 -17.37
CA SER A 9 2.55 -14.80 -16.04
C SER A 9 3.33 -13.93 -15.04
N LEU A 10 2.67 -13.47 -13.98
CA LEU A 10 3.36 -12.89 -12.82
C LEU A 10 4.16 -14.02 -12.14
N SER A 11 5.44 -13.76 -11.86
CA SER A 11 6.35 -14.70 -11.17
C SER A 11 5.88 -14.97 -9.73
N ASP A 12 6.30 -16.09 -9.14
CA ASP A 12 5.93 -16.50 -7.77
C ASP A 12 6.45 -15.51 -6.70
N ASN A 13 7.45 -14.71 -7.02
CA ASN A 13 8.05 -13.71 -6.12
C ASN A 13 7.30 -12.36 -6.13
N VAL A 14 6.07 -12.34 -6.64
CA VAL A 14 5.24 -11.15 -6.73
C VAL A 14 4.18 -11.14 -5.64
N SER A 15 4.14 -10.08 -4.86
CA SER A 15 3.16 -9.89 -3.78
C SER A 15 2.31 -8.66 -4.06
N LEU A 16 0.98 -8.84 -3.97
CA LEU A 16 0.05 -7.72 -4.06
C LEU A 16 -0.03 -7.03 -2.70
N LEU A 17 0.35 -5.76 -2.64
CA LEU A 17 0.19 -4.94 -1.45
C LEU A 17 -1.29 -4.51 -1.31
N PHE A 18 -1.73 -4.30 -0.07
CA PHE A 18 -3.13 -3.99 0.23
C PHE A 18 -3.62 -2.66 -0.35
N ASN A 19 -2.70 -1.74 -0.70
CA ASN A 19 -3.01 -0.49 -1.40
C ASN A 19 -3.24 -0.70 -2.91
N GLY A 20 -3.19 -1.94 -3.39
CA GLY A 20 -3.30 -2.27 -4.80
C GLY A 20 -2.01 -2.08 -5.59
N SER A 21 -0.87 -1.85 -4.95
CA SER A 21 0.45 -1.84 -5.60
C SER A 21 1.02 -3.24 -5.76
N LEU A 22 1.82 -3.45 -6.80
CA LEU A 22 2.55 -4.70 -7.04
C LEU A 22 3.95 -4.61 -6.44
N LEU A 23 4.33 -5.54 -5.57
CA LEU A 23 5.69 -5.66 -5.03
C LEU A 23 6.39 -6.86 -5.68
N LEU A 24 7.49 -6.60 -6.37
CA LEU A 24 8.37 -7.64 -6.89
C LEU A 24 9.52 -7.83 -5.90
N GLN A 25 9.72 -9.06 -5.42
CA GLN A 25 10.83 -9.43 -4.56
C GLN A 25 11.92 -10.12 -5.38
N ASN A 26 13.19 -9.81 -5.10
CA ASN A 26 14.34 -10.41 -5.79
C ASN A 26 14.29 -10.26 -7.32
N VAL A 27 14.28 -9.01 -7.78
CA VAL A 27 14.07 -8.66 -9.19
C VAL A 27 15.26 -9.09 -10.05
N SER A 28 14.97 -9.88 -11.08
CA SER A 28 15.90 -10.35 -12.12
C SER A 28 15.49 -9.80 -13.50
N LEU A 29 16.36 -9.94 -14.52
CA LEU A 29 16.06 -9.51 -15.91
C LEU A 29 14.74 -10.06 -16.46
N GLU A 30 14.27 -11.22 -15.97
CA GLU A 30 12.99 -11.80 -16.39
C GLU A 30 11.77 -10.96 -15.95
N HIS A 31 11.95 -10.03 -15.02
CA HIS A 31 10.90 -9.15 -14.53
C HIS A 31 10.77 -7.87 -15.37
N GLU A 32 11.71 -7.57 -16.25
CA GLU A 32 11.59 -6.45 -17.19
C GLU A 32 10.34 -6.62 -18.08
N GLY A 33 9.60 -5.52 -18.28
CA GLY A 33 8.41 -5.52 -19.12
C GLY A 33 7.33 -4.56 -18.70
N THR A 34 6.17 -4.68 -19.34
CA THR A 34 5.01 -3.81 -19.12
C THR A 34 4.00 -4.47 -18.18
N TYR A 35 3.68 -3.79 -17.09
CA TYR A 35 2.72 -4.20 -16.08
C TYR A 35 1.43 -3.40 -16.20
N VAL A 36 0.29 -4.08 -16.14
CA VAL A 36 -1.04 -3.49 -16.27
C VAL A 36 -1.80 -3.68 -14.96
N CYS A 37 -2.24 -2.58 -14.38
CA CYS A 37 -3.12 -2.54 -13.22
C CYS A 37 -4.57 -2.37 -13.67
N THR A 38 -5.46 -3.18 -13.14
CA THR A 38 -6.90 -3.13 -13.39
C THR A 38 -7.65 -2.90 -12.08
N ALA A 39 -8.44 -1.83 -12.00
CA ALA A 39 -9.38 -1.58 -10.93
C ALA A 39 -10.82 -1.80 -11.45
N THR A 40 -11.58 -2.66 -10.79
CA THR A 40 -12.97 -2.96 -11.15
C THR A 40 -13.88 -2.62 -9.99
N ASN A 41 -14.97 -1.91 -10.26
CA ASN A 41 -16.07 -1.69 -9.33
C ASN A 41 -17.40 -2.08 -10.00
N ALA A 42 -18.53 -1.92 -9.31
CA ALA A 42 -19.85 -2.26 -9.84
C ALA A 42 -20.27 -1.41 -11.07
N LEU A 43 -19.60 -0.28 -11.32
CA LEU A 43 -19.89 0.65 -12.41
C LEU A 43 -19.01 0.41 -13.65
N GLY A 44 -17.88 -0.27 -13.51
CA GLY A 44 -16.97 -0.52 -14.62
C GLY A 44 -15.54 -0.83 -14.23
N LYS A 45 -14.64 -0.70 -15.20
CA LYS A 45 -13.23 -1.07 -15.09
C LYS A 45 -12.32 0.08 -15.56
N ALA A 46 -11.36 0.44 -14.73
CA ALA A 46 -10.28 1.38 -15.05
C ALA A 46 -8.95 0.63 -15.17
N VAL A 47 -8.09 1.06 -16.11
CA VAL A 47 -6.82 0.38 -16.43
C VAL A 47 -5.68 1.39 -16.44
N ALA A 48 -4.55 1.05 -15.80
CA ALA A 48 -3.31 1.83 -15.80
C ALA A 48 -2.11 0.95 -16.17
N THR A 49 -1.08 1.53 -16.79
CA THR A 49 0.07 0.79 -17.33
C THR A 49 1.38 1.36 -16.77
N SER A 50 2.32 0.50 -16.39
CA SER A 50 3.66 0.85 -15.90
C SER A 50 4.70 0.00 -16.61
N VAL A 51 5.83 0.57 -17.02
CA VAL A 51 6.93 -0.17 -17.66
C VAL A 51 8.10 -0.24 -16.69
N LEU A 52 8.60 -1.45 -16.44
CA LEU A 52 9.80 -1.70 -15.64
C LEU A 52 10.94 -2.04 -16.58
N HIS A 53 11.98 -1.22 -16.58
CA HIS A 53 13.26 -1.48 -17.24
C HIS A 53 14.33 -1.78 -16.19
N LEU A 54 15.15 -2.81 -16.42
CA LEU A 54 16.23 -3.17 -15.51
C LEU A 54 17.56 -2.77 -16.13
N LEU A 55 18.29 -1.90 -15.42
CA LEU A 55 19.63 -1.51 -15.82
C LEU A 55 20.60 -2.58 -15.32
N GLU A 56 21.20 -3.34 -16.25
CA GLU A 56 22.26 -4.29 -15.93
C GLU A 56 23.50 -3.53 -15.46
N GLN A 57 23.90 -3.71 -14.21
CA GLN A 57 25.19 -3.24 -13.73
C GLN A 57 26.28 -4.11 -14.37
N ARG A 58 26.99 -3.58 -15.35
CA ARG A 58 28.24 -4.19 -15.84
C ARG A 58 29.22 -4.27 -14.68
N HIS A 59 29.46 -5.48 -14.19
CA HIS A 59 30.50 -5.78 -13.24
C HIS A 59 31.86 -5.64 -13.94
N LEU A 60 32.55 -4.52 -13.74
CA LEU A 60 33.92 -4.34 -14.20
C LEU A 60 34.84 -5.10 -13.23
N ASP A 61 35.17 -6.33 -13.60
CA ASP A 61 36.11 -7.18 -12.88
C ASP A 61 37.52 -6.57 -12.98
N SER A 62 38.10 -6.12 -11.86
CA SER A 62 39.54 -5.88 -11.78
C SER A 62 40.04 -5.86 -10.33
N LYS A 63 40.76 -6.92 -9.98
CA LYS A 63 41.72 -6.94 -8.89
C LYS A 63 42.75 -5.83 -9.09
N SER A 64 42.81 -4.87 -8.18
CA SER A 64 44.09 -4.27 -7.78
C SER A 64 44.07 -3.91 -6.29
N VAL A 65 45.00 -4.55 -5.57
CA VAL A 65 45.42 -4.19 -4.21
C VAL A 65 46.25 -2.91 -4.30
N PHE A 66 46.02 -1.93 -3.42
CA PHE A 66 47.02 -1.06 -2.77
C PHE A 66 46.33 -0.05 -1.81
N PRO A 67 47.05 0.55 -0.83
CA PRO A 67 46.71 0.42 0.60
C PRO A 67 46.27 1.73 1.28
N LYS A 68 45.96 1.58 2.58
CA LYS A 68 45.78 2.55 3.69
C LYS A 68 46.03 4.05 3.43
N ASP A 69 45.21 4.82 4.15
CA ASP A 69 45.37 6.21 4.59
C ASP A 69 45.03 7.34 3.59
N ARG A 70 43.83 7.94 3.75
CA ARG A 70 43.64 9.30 4.31
C ARG A 70 42.20 9.83 4.10
N LYS A 71 41.67 10.36 5.21
CA LYS A 71 40.82 11.58 5.34
C LYS A 71 39.56 11.76 4.47
N LYS A 72 38.43 11.75 5.18
CA LYS A 72 37.41 12.83 5.27
C LYS A 72 37.01 13.59 3.98
N HIS A 73 35.73 13.42 3.65
CA HIS A 73 34.77 14.33 2.99
C HIS A 73 35.09 14.84 1.57
N MET A 74 34.20 14.49 0.62
CA MET A 74 33.91 15.33 -0.53
C MET A 74 32.40 15.52 -0.65
N LEU A 75 31.96 16.68 -0.16
CA LEU A 75 30.89 17.42 -0.80
C LEU A 75 31.38 17.77 -2.20
N GLN A 76 30.60 17.42 -3.23
CA GLN A 76 30.86 17.92 -4.56
C GLN A 76 30.40 19.39 -4.59
N VAL A 77 31.33 20.31 -4.33
CA VAL A 77 31.17 21.71 -4.72
C VAL A 77 31.58 21.80 -6.18
N SER A 78 30.60 21.95 -7.07
CA SER A 78 30.84 22.45 -8.41
C SER A 78 31.23 23.93 -8.29
N ASN A 79 32.52 24.24 -8.41
CA ASN A 79 32.99 25.59 -8.67
C ASN A 79 32.69 25.96 -10.13
N ALA A 80 31.42 26.19 -10.41
CA ALA A 80 30.97 27.08 -11.46
C ALA A 80 30.00 28.03 -10.75
N GLY A 81 30.54 29.10 -10.19
CA GLY A 81 29.73 30.22 -9.71
C GLY A 81 28.93 30.75 -10.89
N THR A 82 27.69 30.28 -11.02
CA THR A 82 26.69 30.95 -11.83
C THR A 82 26.15 32.04 -10.94
N ASP A 83 26.81 33.19 -11.01
CA ASP A 83 26.35 34.42 -10.38
C ASP A 83 25.11 34.90 -11.16
N SER A 84 23.97 34.24 -10.96
CA SER A 84 22.68 34.72 -11.47
C SER A 84 22.13 35.71 -10.46
N SER A 85 22.72 36.90 -10.42
CA SER A 85 22.12 38.04 -9.75
C SER A 85 20.90 38.50 -10.55
N ASP A 86 19.73 38.46 -9.92
CA ASP A 86 18.62 39.34 -10.26
C ASP A 86 19.15 40.81 -10.20
N PRO A 87 18.74 41.74 -11.09
CA PRO A 87 19.22 43.12 -11.10
C PRO A 87 19.07 43.91 -9.77
N THR A 88 18.47 43.31 -8.74
CA THR A 88 18.18 43.90 -7.44
C THR A 88 19.16 43.52 -6.33
N GLY A 89 20.11 42.60 -6.57
CA GLY A 89 21.17 42.26 -5.60
C GLY A 89 20.69 41.52 -4.34
N GLU A 90 19.47 40.99 -4.36
CA GLU A 90 18.90 40.19 -3.28
C GLU A 90 19.33 38.71 -3.44
N PRO A 91 19.77 38.01 -2.38
CA PRO A 91 20.11 36.60 -2.47
C PRO A 91 18.89 35.82 -2.98
N LEU A 92 19.05 35.07 -4.08
CA LEU A 92 17.97 34.21 -4.58
C LEU A 92 17.51 33.29 -3.44
N PRO A 93 16.19 33.15 -3.21
CA PRO A 93 15.69 32.24 -2.20
C PRO A 93 16.22 30.84 -2.49
N PRO A 94 16.67 30.09 -1.46
CA PRO A 94 17.20 28.75 -1.68
C PRO A 94 16.15 27.87 -2.36
N GLU A 95 16.56 27.23 -3.47
CA GLU A 95 15.65 26.40 -4.26
C GLU A 95 15.09 25.23 -3.42
N PRO A 96 13.79 24.90 -3.58
CA PRO A 96 13.18 23.81 -2.84
C PRO A 96 13.64 22.45 -3.38
N PHE A 97 13.76 21.46 -2.49
CA PHE A 97 14.20 20.12 -2.83
C PHE A 97 13.32 19.04 -2.20
N TRP A 98 13.39 17.82 -2.74
CA TRP A 98 12.70 16.67 -2.18
C TRP A 98 13.44 16.12 -0.97
N GLU A 99 12.73 15.97 0.13
CA GLU A 99 13.20 15.31 1.33
C GLU A 99 12.24 14.20 1.74
N LEU A 100 12.73 13.11 2.33
CA LEU A 100 11.86 12.11 2.93
C LEU A 100 11.27 12.66 4.23
N GLY A 101 9.94 12.76 4.27
CA GLY A 101 9.22 13.20 5.46
C GLY A 101 9.29 12.18 6.60
N ASN A 102 8.50 12.43 7.66
CA ASN A 102 8.39 11.49 8.76
C ASN A 102 7.50 10.29 8.38
N TRP A 103 7.73 9.16 9.05
CA TRP A 103 6.83 8.00 8.94
C TRP A 103 5.47 8.34 9.54
N THR A 104 4.39 7.99 8.84
CA THR A 104 3.04 8.06 9.40
C THR A 104 2.88 7.08 10.57
N HIS A 105 1.87 7.32 11.40
CA HIS A 105 1.35 6.28 12.28
C HIS A 105 0.93 5.04 11.47
N CYS A 106 0.95 3.89 12.15
CA CYS A 106 0.55 2.63 11.54
C CYS A 106 -0.94 2.65 11.17
N SER A 107 -1.28 2.24 9.96
CA SER A 107 -2.67 2.19 9.47
C SER A 107 -3.57 1.20 10.22
N ALA A 108 -2.98 0.25 10.95
CA ALA A 108 -3.69 -0.71 11.78
C ALA A 108 -2.96 -0.92 13.11
N THR A 109 -3.70 -1.31 14.14
CA THR A 109 -3.16 -1.58 15.49
C THR A 109 -2.86 -3.06 15.72
N CYS A 110 -3.41 -3.95 14.89
CA CYS A 110 -3.21 -5.38 14.93
C CYS A 110 -3.39 -6.00 13.54
N GLY A 111 -3.14 -7.30 13.46
CA GLY A 111 -3.27 -8.10 12.25
C GLY A 111 -2.00 -8.02 11.41
N HIS A 112 -2.17 -8.16 10.10
CA HIS A 112 -1.08 -8.18 9.12
C HIS A 112 -1.18 -7.03 8.11
N SER A 113 -2.25 -6.22 8.19
CA SER A 113 -2.58 -5.17 7.22
C SER A 113 -2.09 -3.77 7.64
N GLY A 114 -1.37 -3.67 8.76
CA GLY A 114 -0.79 -2.41 9.21
C GLY A 114 0.44 -2.04 8.40
N ALA A 115 0.49 -0.80 7.92
CA ALA A 115 1.71 -0.21 7.38
C ALA A 115 1.85 1.26 7.77
N ARG A 116 3.11 1.70 7.80
CA ARG A 116 3.50 3.11 7.88
C ARG A 116 4.07 3.54 6.54
N VAL A 117 3.81 4.79 6.18
CA VAL A 117 4.20 5.37 4.90
C VAL A 117 5.12 6.55 5.18
N GLN A 118 6.21 6.67 4.44
CA GLN A 118 7.10 7.84 4.46
C GLN A 118 6.97 8.54 3.13
N ARG A 119 6.29 9.69 3.12
CA ARG A 119 6.06 10.45 1.89
C ARG A 119 7.20 11.44 1.66
N PRO A 120 7.69 11.58 0.42
CA PRO A 120 8.54 12.71 0.05
C PRO A 120 7.77 14.01 0.26
N ARG A 121 8.44 15.01 0.82
CA ARG A 121 7.97 16.38 0.99
C ARG A 121 8.87 17.33 0.20
N CYS A 122 8.29 18.37 -0.37
CA CYS A 122 9.02 19.45 -1.01
C CYS A 122 9.32 20.51 0.04
N VAL A 123 10.59 20.78 0.33
CA VAL A 123 11.00 21.68 1.42
C VAL A 123 11.99 22.74 0.92
N LEU A 124 11.97 23.91 1.55
CA LEU A 124 12.99 24.95 1.40
C LEU A 124 14.23 24.63 2.25
N ALA A 125 15.33 25.37 2.06
CA ALA A 125 16.56 25.14 2.82
C ALA A 125 16.46 25.41 4.33
N ASP A 126 15.45 26.17 4.77
CA ASP A 126 15.12 26.37 6.18
C ASP A 126 14.29 25.21 6.78
N GLY A 127 13.94 24.21 5.96
CA GLY A 127 13.14 23.04 6.34
C GLY A 127 11.63 23.25 6.25
N GLN A 128 11.16 24.43 5.80
CA GLN A 128 9.74 24.68 5.62
C GLN A 128 9.17 23.86 4.47
N GLU A 129 8.09 23.11 4.72
CA GLU A 129 7.35 22.38 3.69
C GLU A 129 6.55 23.34 2.81
N VAL A 130 6.72 23.18 1.49
CA VAL A 130 6.10 24.00 0.45
C VAL A 130 5.33 23.13 -0.54
N SER A 131 4.63 23.75 -1.47
CA SER A 131 3.86 23.04 -2.49
C SER A 131 4.75 22.09 -3.32
N GLU A 132 4.30 20.84 -3.49
CA GLU A 132 4.97 19.84 -4.32
C GLU A 132 5.24 20.33 -5.76
N ALA A 133 4.43 21.26 -6.27
CA ALA A 133 4.59 21.84 -7.60
C ALA A 133 5.96 22.52 -7.80
N LEU A 134 6.56 23.05 -6.73
CA LEU A 134 7.87 23.69 -6.81
C LEU A 134 9.01 22.68 -7.03
N CYS A 135 8.83 21.44 -6.57
CA CYS A 135 9.78 20.36 -6.76
C CYS A 135 9.42 19.43 -7.94
N GLN A 136 8.36 19.72 -8.71
CA GLN A 136 7.86 18.81 -9.76
C GLN A 136 8.89 18.52 -10.86
N HIS A 137 9.81 19.46 -11.08
CA HIS A 137 10.89 19.35 -12.07
C HIS A 137 12.09 18.56 -11.55
N LEU A 138 12.12 18.26 -10.25
CA LEU A 138 13.17 17.50 -9.60
C LEU A 138 12.79 16.01 -9.49
N PRO A 139 13.76 15.09 -9.54
CA PRO A 139 13.51 13.67 -9.33
C PRO A 139 12.87 13.40 -7.95
N LYS A 140 11.58 13.03 -7.95
CA LYS A 140 10.87 12.69 -6.70
C LYS A 140 11.34 11.34 -6.19
N PRO A 141 11.86 11.23 -4.95
CA PRO A 141 12.27 9.95 -4.39
C PRO A 141 11.04 9.06 -4.19
N LEU A 142 11.27 7.74 -4.17
CA LEU A 142 10.20 6.78 -3.92
C LEU A 142 9.71 6.90 -2.48
N ALA A 143 8.39 6.81 -2.30
CA ALA A 143 7.81 6.78 -0.96
C ALA A 143 8.25 5.50 -0.23
N GLY A 144 8.64 5.65 1.03
CA GLY A 144 8.93 4.53 1.91
C GLY A 144 7.64 3.84 2.34
N PHE A 145 7.68 2.51 2.39
CA PHE A 145 6.58 1.69 2.92
C PHE A 145 7.14 0.63 3.84
N GLN A 146 6.53 0.48 5.02
CA GLN A 146 6.95 -0.54 5.97
C GLN A 146 5.76 -1.16 6.71
N PRO A 147 5.66 -2.51 6.74
CA PRO A 147 4.69 -3.20 7.59
C PRO A 147 4.88 -2.84 9.07
N CYS A 148 3.79 -2.72 9.82
CA CYS A 148 3.83 -2.41 11.25
C CYS A 148 2.67 -3.05 12.00
N ASN A 149 2.82 -3.14 13.33
CA ASN A 149 1.82 -3.70 14.24
C ASN A 149 1.38 -5.14 13.88
N ILE A 150 2.34 -5.96 13.44
CA ILE A 150 2.12 -7.37 13.10
C ILE A 150 1.93 -8.19 14.39
N ARG A 151 0.67 -8.35 14.79
CA ARG A 151 0.27 -9.09 16.00
C ARG A 151 -1.13 -9.65 15.84
N ASP A 152 -1.49 -10.67 16.62
CA ASP A 152 -2.86 -11.19 16.61
C ASP A 152 -3.86 -10.09 17.03
N CYS A 153 -4.98 -9.98 16.30
CA CYS A 153 -6.06 -9.09 16.65
C CYS A 153 -6.91 -9.65 17.81
N PRO A 154 -7.68 -8.81 18.50
CA PRO A 154 -8.77 -9.27 19.35
C PRO A 154 -9.79 -10.11 18.56
N SER A 155 -10.40 -11.09 19.22
CA SER A 155 -11.51 -11.86 18.68
C SER A 155 -12.75 -10.98 18.51
N ARG A 156 -13.43 -11.12 17.37
CA ARG A 156 -14.64 -10.36 17.03
C ARG A 156 -15.66 -11.24 16.31
N TRP A 157 -16.92 -10.83 16.34
CA TRP A 157 -17.98 -11.51 15.60
C TRP A 157 -17.90 -11.26 14.10
N PHE A 158 -18.06 -12.31 13.32
CA PHE A 158 -18.16 -12.29 11.87
C PHE A 158 -19.49 -12.90 11.44
N THR A 159 -20.09 -12.30 10.41
CA THR A 159 -21.38 -12.75 9.88
C THR A 159 -21.24 -13.17 8.42
N SER A 160 -21.91 -14.25 8.04
CA SER A 160 -22.14 -14.55 6.62
C SER A 160 -23.14 -13.56 6.00
N PRO A 161 -23.30 -13.56 4.67
CA PRO A 161 -24.47 -12.99 4.03
C PRO A 161 -25.77 -13.59 4.59
N TRP A 162 -26.86 -12.82 4.48
CA TRP A 162 -28.21 -13.32 4.78
C TRP A 162 -28.63 -14.36 3.74
N SER A 163 -29.30 -15.41 4.19
CA SER A 163 -30.02 -16.35 3.32
C SER A 163 -31.17 -15.65 2.60
N GLU A 164 -31.77 -16.31 1.62
CA GLU A 164 -33.10 -15.96 1.14
C GLU A 164 -34.14 -16.08 2.27
N CYS A 165 -35.33 -15.54 2.01
CA CYS A 165 -36.43 -15.64 2.97
C CYS A 165 -36.84 -17.11 3.10
N SER A 166 -37.10 -17.58 4.31
CA SER A 166 -37.50 -18.98 4.56
C SER A 166 -38.81 -19.40 3.91
N VAL A 167 -39.58 -18.43 3.42
CA VAL A 167 -40.87 -18.62 2.76
C VAL A 167 -40.90 -17.83 1.45
N SER A 168 -41.65 -18.34 0.48
CA SER A 168 -42.02 -17.58 -0.72
C SER A 168 -43.25 -16.71 -0.48
N CYS A 169 -44.16 -17.12 0.41
CA CYS A 169 -45.38 -16.39 0.78
C CYS A 169 -45.53 -16.17 2.29
N GLY A 170 -46.24 -15.12 2.69
CA GLY A 170 -46.50 -14.83 4.11
C GLY A 170 -45.27 -14.37 4.89
N GLU A 171 -45.24 -14.61 6.20
CA GLU A 171 -44.12 -14.20 7.06
C GLU A 171 -43.06 -15.30 7.21
N GLY A 172 -41.79 -14.91 7.19
CA GLY A 172 -40.65 -15.81 7.36
C GLY A 172 -39.43 -15.11 7.93
N PHE A 173 -38.26 -15.74 7.78
CA PHE A 173 -37.00 -15.24 8.30
C PHE A 173 -35.85 -15.41 7.32
N HIS A 174 -34.98 -14.40 7.26
CA HIS A 174 -33.61 -14.58 6.78
C HIS A 174 -32.74 -15.11 7.92
N SER A 175 -31.81 -16.01 7.61
CA SER A 175 -30.84 -16.56 8.55
C SER A 175 -29.41 -16.28 8.08
N ARG A 176 -28.47 -16.14 9.01
CA ARG A 176 -27.04 -16.03 8.69
C ARG A 176 -26.20 -16.68 9.79
N GLN A 177 -25.01 -17.15 9.43
CA GLN A 177 -24.06 -17.66 10.39
C GLN A 177 -23.41 -16.51 11.14
N VAL A 178 -23.27 -16.66 12.47
CA VAL A 178 -22.58 -15.71 13.36
C VAL A 178 -21.50 -16.47 14.11
N THR A 179 -20.25 -16.17 13.81
CA THR A 179 -19.08 -16.93 14.31
C THR A 179 -18.07 -15.99 14.94
N CYS A 180 -17.49 -16.41 16.06
CA CYS A 180 -16.39 -15.68 16.69
C CYS A 180 -15.08 -16.06 15.98
N LYS A 181 -14.34 -15.08 15.46
CA LYS A 181 -13.06 -15.34 14.80
C LYS A 181 -12.00 -14.34 15.24
N ARG A 182 -10.73 -14.73 15.09
CA ARG A 182 -9.55 -13.92 15.37
C ARG A 182 -8.66 -13.85 14.14
N THR A 183 -8.28 -12.65 13.73
CA THR A 183 -7.26 -12.46 12.68
C THR A 183 -5.87 -12.58 13.29
N LYS A 184 -5.08 -13.54 12.83
CA LYS A 184 -3.71 -13.74 13.29
C LYS A 184 -2.73 -12.76 12.62
N ALA A 185 -1.55 -12.63 13.23
CA ALA A 185 -0.42 -11.85 12.72
C ALA A 185 0.03 -12.28 11.30
N ASN A 186 -0.17 -13.55 10.93
CA ASN A 186 0.13 -14.07 9.58
C ASN A 186 -1.02 -13.90 8.57
N GLY A 187 -2.11 -13.23 8.97
CA GLY A 187 -3.29 -12.99 8.16
C GLY A 187 -4.32 -14.11 8.09
N THR A 188 -4.07 -15.24 8.73
CA THR A 188 -5.07 -16.31 8.82
C THR A 188 -6.22 -15.95 9.77
N LEU A 189 -7.44 -16.36 9.41
CA LEU A 189 -8.61 -16.25 10.28
C LEU A 189 -8.76 -17.54 11.09
N GLN A 190 -8.66 -17.42 12.40
CA GLN A 190 -8.86 -18.53 13.33
C GLN A 190 -10.29 -18.53 13.85
N LEU A 191 -10.97 -19.67 13.77
CA LEU A 191 -12.25 -19.89 14.44
C LEU A 191 -12.04 -20.00 15.95
N MET A 192 -12.83 -19.26 16.71
CA MET A 192 -12.76 -19.20 18.17
C MET A 192 -14.04 -19.74 18.78
N SER A 193 -13.99 -20.07 20.08
CA SER A 193 -15.19 -20.40 20.83
C SER A 193 -16.12 -19.17 20.94
N PRO A 194 -17.46 -19.36 21.01
CA PRO A 194 -18.40 -18.25 21.13
C PRO A 194 -18.15 -17.32 22.33
N GLY A 195 -17.58 -17.84 23.42
CA GLY A 195 -17.26 -17.08 24.64
C GLY A 195 -16.01 -16.20 24.53
N ALA A 196 -15.17 -16.38 23.49
CA ALA A 196 -14.00 -15.55 23.27
C ALA A 196 -14.33 -14.16 22.70
N CYS A 197 -15.54 -13.98 22.17
CA CYS A 197 -16.02 -12.68 21.68
C CYS A 197 -16.96 -12.06 22.72
N VAL A 198 -16.98 -10.72 22.78
CA VAL A 198 -17.86 -9.97 23.69
C VAL A 198 -19.33 -10.32 23.37
N PRO A 199 -20.11 -10.88 24.31
CA PRO A 199 -21.48 -11.32 24.03
C PRO A 199 -22.41 -10.19 23.60
N LYS A 200 -22.24 -8.99 24.18
CA LYS A 200 -23.05 -7.80 23.86
C LYS A 200 -22.89 -7.31 22.42
N GLU A 201 -21.77 -7.65 21.77
CA GLU A 201 -21.49 -7.26 20.39
C GLU A 201 -21.99 -8.30 19.37
N ARG A 202 -22.59 -9.41 19.82
CA ARG A 202 -23.02 -10.50 18.94
C ARG A 202 -24.16 -10.03 18.02
N PRO A 203 -23.96 -9.99 16.69
CA PRO A 203 -25.03 -9.61 15.77
C PRO A 203 -26.15 -10.64 15.71
N PRO A 204 -27.37 -10.26 15.29
CA PRO A 204 -28.48 -11.20 15.16
C PRO A 204 -28.20 -12.21 14.06
N GLY A 205 -28.50 -13.49 14.34
CA GLY A 205 -28.41 -14.58 13.37
C GLY A 205 -29.68 -14.78 12.53
N ARG A 206 -30.79 -14.15 12.91
CA ARG A 206 -32.08 -14.21 12.20
C ARG A 206 -32.71 -12.81 12.14
N ARG A 207 -33.42 -12.51 11.06
CA ARG A 207 -34.26 -11.30 10.93
C ARG A 207 -35.55 -11.65 10.18
N PRO A 208 -36.68 -10.97 10.46
CA PRO A 208 -37.93 -11.22 9.76
C PRO A 208 -37.86 -10.83 8.28
N CYS A 209 -38.70 -11.45 7.47
CA CYS A 209 -38.99 -11.10 6.08
C CYS A 209 -40.43 -11.47 5.72
N SER A 210 -40.95 -10.86 4.66
CA SER A 210 -42.29 -11.13 4.15
C SER A 210 -42.20 -11.49 2.67
N GLY A 211 -42.83 -12.59 2.29
CA GLY A 211 -43.05 -13.00 0.91
C GLY A 211 -44.34 -12.38 0.34
N HIS A 212 -44.72 -12.81 -0.87
CA HIS A 212 -46.01 -12.41 -1.44
C HIS A 212 -47.19 -12.98 -0.61
N PRO A 213 -48.41 -12.44 -0.71
CA PRO A 213 -49.58 -13.02 -0.04
C PRO A 213 -49.78 -14.49 -0.43
N CYS A 214 -50.02 -15.37 0.55
CA CYS A 214 -50.32 -16.78 0.25
C CYS A 214 -51.71 -16.88 -0.40
N GLY A 215 -51.80 -17.63 -1.50
CA GLY A 215 -53.09 -17.95 -2.11
C GLY A 215 -53.94 -18.79 -1.16
N GLN A 216 -55.22 -18.44 -1.05
CA GLN A 216 -56.22 -19.24 -0.33
C GLN A 216 -56.65 -20.39 -1.25
N TRP A 217 -56.64 -21.63 -0.74
CA TRP A 217 -57.11 -22.83 -1.44
C TRP A 217 -58.37 -23.34 -0.77
#